data_AF-A0A2I7SHT7-F1
#
_entry.id   AF-A0A2I7SHT7-F1
#
_cell.length_a   1.000
_cell.length_b   1.000
_cell.length_c   1.000
_cell.angle_alpha   90.00
_cell.angle_beta   90.00
_cell.angle_gamma   90.00
#
_symmetry.space_group_name_H-M   'P 1'
#
loop_
_entity.id
_entity.type
_entity.pdbx_description
1 polymer ?
#
loop_
_entity_poly.entity_id
_entity_poly.type
_entity_poly.pdbx_seq_one_letter_code
_entity_poly.pdbx_strand_id
1 'polypeptide(L)'
;MFFYAETICAQSGQAPKFMTTTTLSWNQNLEHLDLAEWKAIEKEYLEKVIKKNEYILGSSFYKPQLSGSSGELVLVRVYGSWAAIERAVERNAELEKIAWPNEKALKDFKRKQRSFYTHDHADEIYSVLPIMKPVQDWSKDMVCYVRTKHLNFPEDGKKEEVENIIKEDFEKLIKDNAIVKGYFTYRHAWGAHGSELKNAYFLSSISDLQKLFESVPDLEKKAWPTDHLRKKREHMMNKYFTNVYRDDVYTFVSGLSK
;
A
#
# COMPACT_ATOMS: atom_id res chain seq x y z
N MET A 1 0.33 30.04 18.74
CA MET A 1 -0.78 29.89 17.77
C MET A 1 -0.17 29.31 16.51
N PHE A 2 -0.12 27.99 16.38
CA PHE A 2 0.41 27.31 15.19
C PHE A 2 -0.77 26.72 14.42
N PHE A 3 -0.99 27.23 13.21
CA PHE A 3 -2.04 26.80 12.31
C PHE A 3 -1.77 25.37 11.84
N TYR A 4 -2.62 24.43 12.25
CA TYR A 4 -2.77 23.13 11.61
C TYR A 4 -3.37 23.37 10.22
N ALA A 5 -2.65 23.01 9.17
CA ALA A 5 -3.22 22.91 7.83
C ALA A 5 -3.99 21.60 7.72
N GLU A 6 -5.28 21.63 8.06
CA GLU A 6 -6.22 20.59 7.67
C GLU A 6 -6.56 20.77 6.18
N THR A 7 -5.91 20.00 5.31
CA THR A 7 -6.35 19.83 3.93
C THR A 7 -6.89 18.41 3.74
N ILE A 8 -8.18 18.28 4.10
CA ILE A 8 -9.24 17.55 3.38
C ILE A 8 -8.83 16.17 2.79
N CYS A 9 -9.05 15.12 3.58
CA CYS A 9 -9.33 13.77 3.08
C CYS A 9 -10.85 13.62 2.86
N ALA A 10 -11.34 13.98 1.68
CA ALA A 10 -12.67 13.53 1.23
C ALA A 10 -12.56 12.01 0.97
N GLN A 11 -13.03 11.11 1.83
CA GLN A 11 -14.44 10.86 2.13
C GLN A 11 -14.73 10.43 3.59
N SER A 12 -13.80 10.59 4.54
CA SER A 12 -14.02 10.18 5.96
C SER A 12 -13.44 11.10 7.03
N GLY A 13 -12.66 12.12 6.66
CA GLY A 13 -11.95 12.98 7.62
C GLY A 13 -10.90 12.25 8.49
N GLN A 14 -10.70 10.94 8.30
CA GLN A 14 -9.74 10.15 9.06
C GLN A 14 -8.48 9.90 8.24
N ALA A 15 -7.32 10.21 8.82
CA ALA A 15 -6.02 9.88 8.24
C ALA A 15 -5.78 8.35 8.25
N PRO A 16 -5.14 7.78 7.23
CA PRO A 16 -4.77 6.37 7.21
C PRO A 16 -3.75 6.08 8.33
N LYS A 17 -4.05 5.11 9.19
CA LYS A 17 -3.16 4.69 10.29
C LYS A 17 -2.76 3.22 10.20
N PHE A 18 -3.64 2.39 9.66
CA PHE A 18 -3.39 0.97 9.48
C PHE A 18 -3.77 0.53 8.07
N MET A 19 -3.09 -0.48 7.57
CA MET A 19 -3.53 -1.22 6.39
C MET A 19 -3.41 -2.71 6.65
N THR A 20 -4.33 -3.48 6.07
CA THR A 20 -4.18 -4.94 5.98
C THR A 20 -3.81 -5.29 4.55
N THR A 21 -2.95 -6.28 4.39
CA THR A 21 -2.66 -6.87 3.08
C THR A 21 -2.96 -8.36 3.14
N THR A 22 -3.68 -8.86 2.15
CA THR A 22 -3.88 -10.29 1.95
C THR A 22 -3.26 -10.64 0.60
N THR A 23 -2.18 -11.41 0.62
CA THR A 23 -1.61 -12.02 -0.58
C THR A 23 -2.45 -13.25 -0.90
N LEU A 24 -3.11 -13.22 -2.05
CA LEU A 24 -3.95 -14.26 -2.59
C LEU A 24 -3.22 -14.93 -3.76
N SER A 25 -3.45 -16.22 -3.96
CA SER A 25 -2.96 -16.95 -5.13
C SER A 25 -4.13 -17.32 -6.04
N TRP A 26 -3.98 -17.14 -7.35
CA TRP A 26 -4.95 -17.57 -8.34
C TRP A 26 -5.16 -19.09 -8.26
N ASN A 27 -6.40 -19.52 -8.43
CA ASN A 27 -6.70 -20.94 -8.51
C ASN A 27 -6.13 -21.53 -9.82
N GLN A 28 -4.98 -22.18 -9.72
CA GLN A 28 -4.28 -22.80 -10.86
C GLN A 28 -4.98 -24.05 -11.41
N ASN A 29 -6.02 -24.55 -10.72
CA ASN A 29 -6.84 -25.67 -11.21
C ASN A 29 -7.94 -25.22 -12.19
N LEU A 30 -8.13 -23.91 -12.39
CA LEU A 30 -9.02 -23.41 -13.43
C LEU A 30 -8.39 -23.65 -14.80
N GLU A 31 -9.11 -24.31 -15.71
CA GLU A 31 -8.68 -24.48 -17.09
C GLU A 31 -8.35 -23.13 -17.74
N HIS A 32 -9.18 -22.12 -17.46
CA HIS A 32 -9.02 -20.75 -17.92
C HIS A 32 -9.40 -19.75 -16.81
N LEU A 33 -8.49 -18.84 -16.47
CA LEU A 33 -8.78 -17.71 -15.59
C LEU A 33 -9.39 -16.56 -16.40
N ASP A 34 -10.70 -16.35 -16.28
CA ASP A 34 -11.38 -15.19 -16.86
C ASP A 34 -11.21 -13.96 -15.96
N LEU A 35 -10.26 -13.10 -16.32
CA LEU A 35 -9.99 -11.85 -15.61
C LEU A 35 -11.14 -10.83 -15.68
N ALA A 36 -11.99 -10.88 -16.72
CA ALA A 36 -13.14 -10.00 -16.81
C ALA A 36 -14.24 -10.45 -15.84
N GLU A 37 -14.48 -11.76 -15.76
CA GLU A 37 -15.42 -12.34 -14.79
C GLU A 37 -14.95 -12.12 -13.34
N TRP A 38 -13.65 -12.37 -13.06
CA TRP A 38 -13.04 -12.06 -11.77
C TRP A 38 -13.28 -10.60 -11.38
N LYS A 39 -12.94 -9.66 -12.29
CA LYS A 39 -13.10 -8.22 -12.04
C LYS A 39 -14.57 -7.86 -11.83
N ALA A 40 -15.50 -8.48 -12.55
CA ALA A 40 -16.93 -8.24 -12.36
C ALA A 40 -17.41 -8.70 -10.98
N ILE A 41 -16.98 -9.88 -10.53
CA ILE A 41 -17.35 -10.43 -9.22
C ILE A 41 -16.77 -9.61 -8.07
N GLU A 42 -15.50 -9.23 -8.14
CA GLU A 42 -14.90 -8.36 -7.12
C GLU A 42 -15.50 -6.96 -7.12
N LYS A 43 -15.88 -6.44 -8.30
CA LYS A 43 -16.58 -5.16 -8.41
C LYS A 43 -17.97 -5.22 -7.78
N GLU A 44 -18.70 -6.32 -7.94
CA GLU A 44 -19.99 -6.49 -7.28
C GLU A 44 -19.85 -6.42 -5.75
N TYR A 45 -18.86 -7.10 -5.18
CA TYR A 45 -18.59 -7.02 -3.74
C TYR A 45 -18.13 -5.63 -3.31
N LEU A 46 -17.28 -4.98 -4.09
CA LEU A 46 -16.83 -3.61 -3.85
C LEU A 46 -18.01 -2.64 -3.74
N GLU A 47 -18.91 -2.63 -4.72
CA GLU A 47 -20.04 -1.70 -4.78
C GLU A 47 -21.11 -2.00 -3.72
N LYS A 48 -21.38 -3.29 -3.46
CA LYS A 48 -22.44 -3.70 -2.53
C LYS A 48 -22.01 -3.65 -1.07
N VAL A 49 -20.72 -3.88 -0.79
CA VAL A 49 -20.21 -4.06 0.58
C VAL A 49 -19.13 -3.02 0.89
N ILE A 50 -17.98 -3.06 0.22
CA ILE A 50 -16.80 -2.30 0.64
C ILE A 50 -17.00 -0.78 0.57
N LYS A 51 -17.60 -0.27 -0.50
CA LYS A 51 -17.89 1.17 -0.66
C LYS A 51 -18.88 1.68 0.38
N LYS A 52 -19.78 0.83 0.86
CA LYS A 52 -20.78 1.16 1.88
C LYS A 52 -20.29 0.99 3.32
N ASN A 53 -19.10 0.41 3.51
CA ASN A 53 -18.51 0.20 4.83
C ASN A 53 -17.69 1.42 5.26
N GLU A 54 -18.20 2.19 6.20
CA GLU A 54 -17.62 3.44 6.71
C GLU A 54 -16.26 3.26 7.40
N TYR A 55 -15.92 2.06 7.85
CA TYR A 55 -14.67 1.77 8.55
C TYR A 55 -13.49 1.51 7.60
N ILE A 56 -13.77 1.23 6.31
CA ILE A 56 -12.77 1.03 5.26
C ILE A 56 -12.54 2.36 4.55
N LEU A 57 -11.36 2.95 4.74
CA LEU A 57 -10.97 4.23 4.13
C LEU A 57 -10.54 4.10 2.68
N GLY A 58 -9.96 2.96 2.33
CA GLY A 58 -9.54 2.64 0.97
C GLY A 58 -9.43 1.14 0.80
N SER A 59 -9.62 0.67 -0.42
CA SER A 59 -9.51 -0.75 -0.78
C SER A 59 -9.10 -0.84 -2.24
N SER A 60 -8.18 -1.74 -2.59
CA SER A 60 -7.91 -2.09 -4.00
C SER A 60 -7.10 -3.38 -4.10
N PHE A 61 -7.01 -3.91 -5.32
CA PHE A 61 -6.15 -5.02 -5.68
C PHE A 61 -4.89 -4.52 -6.39
N TYR A 62 -3.80 -5.22 -6.15
CA TYR A 62 -2.47 -4.95 -6.70
C TYR A 62 -1.99 -6.23 -7.39
N LYS A 63 -1.80 -6.17 -8.71
CA LYS A 63 -1.33 -7.31 -9.49
C LYS A 63 0.18 -7.19 -9.71
N PRO A 64 0.98 -8.24 -9.44
CA PRO A 64 2.39 -8.28 -9.81
C PRO A 64 2.60 -7.92 -11.27
N GLN A 65 3.63 -7.12 -11.57
CA GLN A 65 3.95 -6.66 -12.92
C GLN A 65 5.37 -7.04 -13.37
N LEU A 66 6.38 -6.81 -12.53
CA LEU A 66 7.79 -7.13 -12.83
C LEU A 66 8.43 -8.07 -11.81
N SER A 67 7.94 -8.07 -10.58
CA SER A 67 8.43 -8.88 -9.46
C SER A 67 7.26 -9.50 -8.70
N GLY A 68 7.54 -10.61 -8.01
CA GLY A 68 6.53 -11.48 -7.42
C GLY A 68 6.12 -12.65 -8.32
N SER A 69 5.25 -13.52 -7.83
CA SER A 69 4.68 -14.60 -8.62
C SER A 69 3.54 -14.07 -9.50
N SER A 70 3.55 -14.33 -10.80
CA SER A 70 2.41 -14.03 -11.68
C SER A 70 1.13 -14.78 -11.26
N GLY A 71 1.27 -15.80 -10.41
CA GLY A 71 0.21 -16.54 -9.76
C GLY A 71 -0.44 -15.82 -8.58
N GLU A 72 0.03 -14.64 -8.18
CA GLU A 72 -0.45 -13.92 -6.99
C GLU A 72 -1.16 -12.61 -7.32
N LEU A 73 -1.92 -12.12 -6.35
CA LEU A 73 -2.46 -10.77 -6.27
C LEU A 73 -2.52 -10.32 -4.80
N VAL A 74 -2.40 -9.02 -4.55
CA VAL A 74 -2.47 -8.48 -3.18
C VAL A 74 -3.74 -7.64 -3.03
N LEU A 75 -4.60 -8.01 -2.08
CA LEU A 75 -5.72 -7.18 -1.64
C LEU A 75 -5.24 -6.28 -0.51
N VAL A 76 -5.40 -4.97 -0.65
CA VAL A 76 -5.07 -4.00 0.41
C VAL A 76 -6.33 -3.30 0.88
N ARG A 77 -6.49 -3.16 2.19
CA ARG A 77 -7.53 -2.33 2.83
C ARG A 77 -6.89 -1.36 3.82
N VAL A 78 -7.40 -0.14 3.88
CA VAL A 78 -6.85 0.97 4.68
C VAL A 78 -7.86 1.42 5.73
N TYR A 79 -7.37 1.72 6.93
CA TYR A 79 -8.17 1.97 8.12
C TYR A 79 -7.64 3.16 8.93
N GLY A 80 -8.55 3.88 9.59
CA GLY A 80 -8.22 4.99 10.47
C GLY A 80 -7.76 4.58 11.88
N SER A 81 -7.97 3.32 12.27
CA SER A 81 -7.58 2.76 13.58
C SER A 81 -7.57 1.23 13.56
N TRP A 82 -6.99 0.60 14.59
CA TRP A 82 -7.06 -0.85 14.78
C TRP A 82 -8.51 -1.33 14.98
N ALA A 83 -9.28 -0.65 15.84
CA ALA A 83 -10.69 -0.97 16.07
C ALA A 83 -11.55 -0.89 14.80
N ALA A 84 -11.18 -0.04 13.83
CA ALA A 84 -11.87 0.03 12.55
C ALA A 84 -11.68 -1.25 11.70
N ILE A 85 -10.59 -2.00 11.89
CA ILE A 85 -10.37 -3.30 11.20
C ILE A 85 -11.45 -4.28 11.65
N GLU A 86 -11.64 -4.44 12.96
CA GLU A 86 -12.63 -5.36 13.55
C GLU A 86 -14.06 -4.95 13.17
N ARG A 87 -14.40 -3.67 13.36
CA ARG A 87 -15.72 -3.13 12.98
C ARG A 87 -16.00 -3.26 11.49
N ALA A 88 -14.99 -3.16 10.64
CA ALA A 88 -15.18 -3.38 9.22
C ALA A 88 -15.61 -4.82 8.90
N VAL A 89 -15.12 -5.82 9.64
CA VAL A 89 -15.53 -7.23 9.45
C VAL A 89 -16.99 -7.42 9.83
N GLU A 90 -17.40 -6.91 11.00
CA GLU A 90 -18.81 -6.94 11.44
C GLU A 90 -19.72 -6.24 10.43
N ARG A 91 -19.32 -5.03 10.02
CA ARG A 91 -20.06 -4.22 9.05
C ARG A 91 -20.15 -4.88 7.68
N ASN A 92 -19.11 -5.58 7.23
CA ASN A 92 -19.17 -6.38 6.00
C ASN A 92 -20.24 -7.46 6.11
N ALA A 93 -20.33 -8.18 7.24
CA ALA A 93 -21.33 -9.24 7.42
C ALA A 93 -22.78 -8.71 7.40
N GLU A 94 -23.02 -7.52 7.97
CA GLU A 94 -24.32 -6.83 7.87
C GLU A 94 -24.65 -6.44 6.42
N LEU A 95 -23.70 -5.79 5.74
CA LEU A 95 -23.88 -5.34 4.36
C LEU A 95 -24.05 -6.50 3.38
N GLU A 96 -23.38 -7.62 3.62
CA GLU A 96 -23.57 -8.87 2.87
C GLU A 96 -25.00 -9.40 2.99
N LYS A 97 -25.59 -9.39 4.20
CA LYS A 97 -27.00 -9.77 4.40
C LYS A 97 -27.97 -8.83 3.71
N ILE A 98 -27.64 -7.53 3.63
CA ILE A 98 -28.45 -6.55 2.88
C ILE A 98 -28.32 -6.78 1.36
N ALA A 99 -27.11 -7.02 0.89
CA ALA A 99 -26.78 -7.19 -0.53
C ALA A 99 -27.30 -8.50 -1.11
N TRP A 100 -27.31 -9.57 -0.30
CA TRP A 100 -27.84 -10.89 -0.64
C TRP A 100 -28.70 -11.42 0.52
N PRO A 101 -29.97 -10.98 0.66
CA PRO A 101 -30.86 -11.37 1.76
C PRO A 101 -31.20 -12.87 1.78
N ASN A 102 -31.09 -13.53 0.63
CA ASN A 102 -31.25 -14.96 0.51
C ASN A 102 -29.91 -15.66 0.82
N GLU A 103 -29.91 -16.54 1.83
CA GLU A 103 -28.70 -17.24 2.27
C GLU A 103 -28.06 -18.10 1.17
N LYS A 104 -28.87 -18.73 0.31
CA LYS A 104 -28.38 -19.49 -0.84
C LYS A 104 -27.70 -18.56 -1.85
N ALA A 105 -28.26 -17.39 -2.13
CA ALA A 105 -27.65 -16.41 -3.03
C ALA A 105 -26.29 -15.90 -2.50
N LEU A 106 -26.19 -15.60 -1.20
CA LEU A 106 -24.91 -15.21 -0.58
C LEU A 106 -23.87 -16.34 -0.65
N LYS A 107 -24.27 -17.58 -0.36
CA LYS A 107 -23.41 -18.76 -0.44
C LYS A 107 -22.92 -19.01 -1.87
N ASP A 108 -23.80 -18.88 -2.85
CA ASP A 108 -23.49 -19.05 -4.26
C ASP A 108 -22.53 -17.96 -4.75
N PHE A 109 -22.77 -16.70 -4.39
CA PHE A 109 -21.87 -15.57 -4.67
C PHE A 109 -20.48 -15.81 -4.07
N LYS A 110 -20.40 -16.10 -2.77
CA LYS A 110 -19.10 -16.31 -2.10
C LYS A 110 -18.36 -17.54 -2.63
N ARG A 111 -19.09 -18.60 -3.03
CA ARG A 111 -18.48 -19.77 -3.69
C ARG A 111 -17.83 -19.38 -5.02
N LYS A 112 -18.54 -18.58 -5.83
CA LYS A 112 -18.02 -18.07 -7.10
C LYS A 112 -16.85 -17.08 -6.92
N GLN A 113 -16.93 -16.19 -5.95
CA GLN A 113 -15.82 -15.28 -5.64
C GLN A 113 -14.57 -16.05 -5.22
N ARG A 114 -14.72 -17.01 -4.28
CA ARG A 114 -13.58 -17.80 -3.81
C ARG A 114 -13.01 -18.76 -4.86
N SER A 115 -13.77 -19.15 -5.88
CA SER A 115 -13.25 -20.08 -6.90
C SER A 115 -12.12 -19.51 -7.74
N PHE A 116 -11.94 -18.18 -7.74
CA PHE A 116 -10.80 -17.52 -8.40
C PHE A 116 -9.48 -17.70 -7.65
N TYR A 117 -9.51 -18.10 -6.38
CA TYR A 117 -8.33 -18.16 -5.52
C TYR A 117 -8.10 -19.56 -4.95
N THR A 118 -6.87 -19.86 -4.58
CA THR A 118 -6.57 -20.99 -3.70
C THR A 118 -7.02 -20.70 -2.28
N HIS A 119 -7.08 -21.74 -1.44
CA HIS A 119 -7.30 -21.53 0.00
C HIS A 119 -6.08 -20.92 0.70
N ASP A 120 -4.89 -21.11 0.13
CA ASP A 120 -3.65 -20.56 0.66
C ASP A 120 -3.58 -19.04 0.45
N HIS A 121 -3.27 -18.32 1.53
CA HIS A 121 -3.13 -16.87 1.56
C HIS A 121 -2.22 -16.46 2.73
N ALA A 122 -1.63 -15.27 2.63
CA ALA A 122 -0.85 -14.66 3.70
C ALA A 122 -1.46 -13.31 4.10
N ASP A 123 -1.71 -13.12 5.38
CA ASP A 123 -2.27 -11.89 5.94
C ASP A 123 -1.24 -11.13 6.77
N GLU A 124 -1.16 -9.81 6.55
CA GLU A 124 -0.30 -8.92 7.32
C GLU A 124 -1.02 -7.62 7.65
N ILE A 125 -0.60 -6.98 8.76
CA ILE A 125 -1.12 -5.68 9.18
C ILE A 125 0.05 -4.73 9.33
N TYR A 126 -0.08 -3.55 8.72
CA TYR A 126 0.92 -2.52 8.77
C TYR A 126 0.40 -1.26 9.45
N SER A 127 1.26 -0.60 10.22
CA SER A 127 1.07 0.79 10.61
C SER A 127 1.57 1.71 9.51
N VAL A 128 0.73 2.68 9.13
CA VAL A 128 1.07 3.74 8.18
C VAL A 128 1.69 4.89 8.96
N LEU A 129 2.89 5.30 8.55
CA LEU A 129 3.56 6.46 9.13
C LEU A 129 2.96 7.76 8.55
N PRO A 130 2.92 8.85 9.33
CA PRO A 130 2.43 10.16 8.87
C PRO A 130 3.45 10.87 7.96
N ILE A 131 4.07 10.13 7.04
CA ILE A 131 5.05 10.57 6.06
C ILE A 131 4.54 10.04 4.72
N MET A 132 3.64 10.82 4.12
CA MET A 132 2.88 10.42 2.94
C MET A 132 2.63 11.58 1.99
N LYS A 133 2.47 11.25 0.72
CA LYS A 133 1.94 12.13 -0.33
C LYS A 133 0.63 11.51 -0.82
N PRO A 134 -0.52 12.15 -0.60
CA PRO A 134 -1.80 11.59 -1.03
C PRO A 134 -1.89 11.57 -2.56
N VAL A 135 -2.41 10.48 -3.11
CA VAL A 135 -2.82 10.43 -4.52
C VAL A 135 -4.06 11.29 -4.69
N GLN A 136 -4.03 12.16 -5.70
CA GLN A 136 -5.13 13.09 -6.00
C GLN A 136 -6.25 12.45 -6.84
N ASP A 137 -5.90 11.50 -7.69
CA ASP A 137 -6.84 10.82 -8.60
C ASP A 137 -6.60 9.30 -8.59
N TRP A 138 -7.54 8.58 -7.98
CA TRP A 138 -7.53 7.11 -7.90
C TRP A 138 -8.31 6.43 -9.05
N SER A 139 -8.82 7.20 -10.02
CA SER A 139 -9.70 6.68 -11.08
C SER A 139 -8.98 5.84 -12.15
N LYS A 140 -7.65 5.94 -12.22
CA LYS A 140 -6.82 5.27 -13.24
C LYS A 140 -5.93 4.21 -12.62
N ASP A 141 -5.73 3.11 -13.36
CA ASP A 141 -4.70 2.14 -13.02
C ASP A 141 -3.34 2.86 -12.96
N MET A 142 -2.53 2.49 -11.99
CA MET A 142 -1.23 3.11 -11.72
C MET A 142 -0.18 2.03 -11.46
N VAL A 143 1.09 2.38 -11.65
CA VAL A 143 2.20 1.58 -11.14
C VAL A 143 2.34 1.88 -9.64
N CYS A 144 2.31 0.84 -8.82
CA CYS A 144 2.67 0.87 -7.42
C CYS A 144 4.02 0.16 -7.25
N TYR A 145 5.07 0.94 -7.04
CA TYR A 145 6.41 0.44 -6.75
C TYR A 145 6.62 0.44 -5.24
N VAL A 146 6.94 -0.72 -4.66
CA VAL A 146 7.20 -0.88 -3.23
C VAL A 146 8.67 -1.21 -3.02
N ARG A 147 9.39 -0.32 -2.33
CA ARG A 147 10.73 -0.60 -1.83
C ARG A 147 10.68 -1.00 -0.37
N THR A 148 11.13 -2.22 -0.08
CA THR A 148 11.35 -2.72 1.27
C THR A 148 12.82 -2.54 1.66
N LYS A 149 13.06 -1.84 2.77
CA LYS A 149 14.38 -1.71 3.42
C LYS A 149 14.34 -2.41 4.77
N HIS A 150 15.47 -2.96 5.21
CA HIS A 150 15.58 -3.56 6.55
C HIS A 150 16.35 -2.65 7.50
N LEU A 151 15.80 -2.46 8.69
CA LEU A 151 16.42 -1.68 9.76
C LEU A 151 17.44 -2.54 10.51
N ASN A 152 18.62 -1.96 10.76
CA ASN A 152 19.72 -2.60 11.50
C ASN A 152 19.70 -2.27 13.01
N PHE A 153 18.97 -1.22 13.42
CA PHE A 153 18.84 -0.70 14.81
C PHE A 153 20.01 -1.07 15.75
N PRO A 154 21.11 -0.31 15.72
CA PRO A 154 22.25 -0.57 16.60
C PRO A 154 21.88 -0.34 18.08
N GLU A 155 22.68 -0.87 19.01
CA GLU A 155 22.45 -0.75 20.45
C GLU A 155 22.34 0.70 20.93
N ASP A 156 23.10 1.62 20.33
CA ASP A 156 23.08 3.06 20.60
C ASP A 156 22.05 3.83 19.75
N GLY A 157 21.21 3.09 19.02
CA GLY A 157 20.27 3.63 18.05
C GLY A 157 19.11 4.39 18.69
N LYS A 158 18.72 5.52 18.09
CA LYS A 158 17.59 6.34 18.52
C LYS A 158 16.49 6.31 17.48
N LYS A 159 15.25 6.10 17.92
CA LYS A 159 14.08 6.06 17.04
C LYS A 159 13.90 7.37 16.29
N GLU A 160 14.16 8.49 16.96
CA GLU A 160 14.06 9.84 16.39
C GLU A 160 15.04 10.04 15.23
N GLU A 161 16.22 9.44 15.29
CA GLU A 161 17.20 9.53 14.20
C GLU A 161 16.70 8.79 12.95
N VAL A 162 16.09 7.61 13.11
CA VAL A 162 15.46 6.88 12.00
C VAL A 162 14.29 7.69 11.42
N GLU A 163 13.41 8.22 12.26
CA GLU A 163 12.29 9.04 11.82
C GLU A 163 12.76 10.30 11.07
N ASN A 164 13.83 10.94 11.52
CA ASN A 164 14.39 12.12 10.88
C ASN A 164 14.98 11.79 9.50
N ILE A 165 15.68 10.66 9.34
CA ILE A 165 16.17 10.21 8.04
C ILE A 165 15.01 10.02 7.06
N ILE A 166 13.95 9.33 7.48
CA ILE A 166 12.77 9.06 6.62
C ILE A 166 12.07 10.37 6.26
N LYS A 167 11.90 11.30 7.22
CA LYS A 167 11.28 12.62 6.98
C LYS A 167 12.13 13.46 6.04
N GLU A 168 13.44 13.50 6.23
CA GLU A 168 14.35 14.28 5.37
C GLU A 168 14.32 13.76 3.93
N ASP A 169 14.39 12.43 3.73
CA ASP A 169 14.28 11.82 2.40
C ASP A 169 12.94 12.16 1.73
N PHE A 170 11.84 12.08 2.47
CA PHE A 170 10.53 12.45 1.96
C PHE A 170 10.46 13.92 1.53
N GLU A 171 10.85 14.85 2.42
CA GLU A 171 10.78 16.29 2.17
C GLU A 171 11.67 16.71 0.99
N LYS A 172 12.90 16.16 0.90
CA LYS A 172 13.87 16.60 -0.11
C LYS A 172 13.72 15.90 -1.46
N LEU A 173 13.29 14.63 -1.48
CA LEU A 173 13.31 13.82 -2.71
C LEU A 173 11.92 13.51 -3.27
N ILE A 174 10.88 13.50 -2.43
CA ILE A 174 9.59 12.89 -2.79
C ILE A 174 8.44 13.88 -2.81
N LYS A 175 8.30 14.71 -1.77
CA LYS A 175 7.15 15.59 -1.56
C LYS A 175 6.80 16.41 -2.80
N ASP A 176 7.79 17.11 -3.34
CA ASP A 176 7.63 17.98 -4.50
C ASP A 176 7.98 17.30 -5.83
N ASN A 177 8.28 15.99 -5.82
CA ASN A 177 8.61 15.25 -7.03
C ASN A 177 7.34 15.00 -7.87
N ALA A 178 7.25 15.66 -9.02
CA ALA A 178 6.09 15.58 -9.92
C ALA A 178 5.88 14.21 -10.56
N ILE A 179 6.92 13.37 -10.62
CA ILE A 179 6.85 11.99 -11.11
C ILE A 179 6.02 11.14 -10.13
N VAL A 180 6.24 11.32 -8.83
CA VAL A 180 5.56 10.60 -7.75
C VAL A 180 4.16 11.18 -7.53
N LYS A 181 3.13 10.41 -7.89
CA LYS A 181 1.71 10.80 -7.76
C LYS A 181 1.15 10.54 -6.36
N GLY A 182 1.73 9.57 -5.66
CA GLY A 182 1.46 9.32 -4.25
C GLY A 182 2.58 8.54 -3.60
N TYR A 183 2.66 8.62 -2.29
CA TYR A 183 3.72 8.01 -1.50
C TYR A 183 3.19 7.60 -0.14
N PHE A 184 3.46 6.37 0.29
CA PHE A 184 3.11 5.88 1.62
C PHE A 184 4.30 5.17 2.25
N THR A 185 4.59 5.53 3.50
CA THR A 185 5.58 4.84 4.31
C THR A 185 4.87 4.00 5.36
N TYR A 186 5.24 2.74 5.51
CA TYR A 186 4.58 1.83 6.45
C TYR A 186 5.52 0.73 6.95
N ARG A 187 5.15 0.15 8.09
CA ARG A 187 5.91 -0.91 8.80
C ARG A 187 4.96 -1.92 9.41
N HIS A 188 5.43 -3.14 9.67
CA HIS A 188 4.59 -4.14 10.32
C HIS A 188 4.08 -3.65 11.67
N ALA A 189 2.76 -3.71 11.84
CA ALA A 189 2.11 -3.79 13.15
C ALA A 189 1.98 -5.26 13.57
N TRP A 190 1.76 -6.14 12.59
CA TRP A 190 1.71 -7.60 12.71
C TRP A 190 2.17 -8.22 11.39
N GLY A 191 3.05 -9.23 11.44
CA GLY A 191 3.52 -9.93 10.24
C GLY A 191 4.92 -10.53 10.40
N ALA A 192 5.54 -10.91 9.28
CA ALA A 192 6.72 -11.77 9.28
C ALA A 192 8.01 -11.08 9.79
N HIS A 193 8.20 -9.79 9.50
CA HIS A 193 9.51 -9.14 9.70
C HIS A 193 9.40 -7.72 10.27
N GLY A 194 9.50 -7.57 11.60
CA GLY A 194 9.41 -6.27 12.28
C GLY A 194 10.48 -5.23 11.87
N SER A 195 11.59 -5.66 11.26
CA SER A 195 12.65 -4.77 10.77
C SER A 195 12.33 -4.10 9.43
N GLU A 196 11.29 -4.54 8.72
CA GLU A 196 10.95 -3.98 7.41
C GLU A 196 10.37 -2.56 7.52
N LEU A 197 10.89 -1.67 6.68
CA LEU A 197 10.32 -0.37 6.33
C LEU A 197 9.96 -0.40 4.85
N LYS A 198 8.68 -0.19 4.55
CA LYS A 198 8.16 -0.21 3.19
C LYS A 198 7.77 1.18 2.73
N ASN A 199 8.14 1.50 1.50
CA ASN A 199 7.82 2.75 0.83
C ASN A 199 7.11 2.42 -0.48
N ALA A 200 5.82 2.73 -0.57
CA ALA A 200 5.03 2.58 -1.79
C ALA A 200 4.98 3.89 -2.56
N TYR A 201 5.40 3.86 -3.82
CA TYR A 201 5.39 4.97 -4.77
C TYR A 201 4.32 4.69 -5.83
N PHE A 202 3.37 5.62 -5.97
CA PHE A 202 2.36 5.58 -7.02
C PHE A 202 2.81 6.45 -8.19
N LEU A 203 2.80 5.85 -9.37
CA LEU A 203 3.34 6.40 -10.61
C LEU A 203 2.35 6.18 -11.75
N SER A 204 2.36 7.07 -12.74
CA SER A 204 1.45 6.95 -13.88
C SER A 204 1.84 5.83 -14.85
N SER A 205 3.12 5.42 -14.88
CA SER A 205 3.61 4.40 -15.81
C SER A 205 4.93 3.77 -15.37
N ILE A 206 5.32 2.67 -16.01
CA ILE A 206 6.66 2.06 -15.85
C ILE A 206 7.76 2.99 -16.38
N SER A 207 7.49 3.75 -17.44
CA SER A 207 8.43 4.78 -17.93
C SER A 207 8.71 5.84 -16.86
N ASP A 208 7.69 6.21 -16.08
CA ASP A 208 7.87 7.16 -14.97
C ASP A 208 8.64 6.54 -13.80
N LEU A 209 8.56 5.21 -13.57
CA LEU A 209 9.43 4.51 -12.63
C LEU A 209 10.90 4.59 -13.07
N GLN A 210 11.18 4.39 -14.36
CA GLN A 210 12.53 4.55 -14.90
C GLN A 210 13.03 5.99 -14.71
N LYS A 211 12.23 7.01 -15.08
CA LYS A 211 12.58 8.42 -14.89
C LYS A 211 12.82 8.75 -13.42
N LEU A 212 12.04 8.15 -12.51
CA LEU A 212 12.27 8.32 -11.08
C LEU A 212 13.69 7.88 -10.71
N PHE A 213 14.10 6.67 -11.10
CA PHE A 213 15.46 6.17 -10.83
C PHE A 213 16.55 7.02 -11.48
N GLU A 214 16.37 7.41 -12.73
CA GLU A 214 17.32 8.28 -13.45
C GLU A 214 17.47 9.66 -12.78
N SER A 215 16.41 10.16 -12.13
CA SER A 215 16.43 11.45 -11.44
C SER A 215 17.11 11.42 -10.07
N VAL A 216 17.26 10.24 -9.43
CA VAL A 216 17.76 10.13 -8.04
C VAL A 216 19.12 10.80 -7.87
N PRO A 217 20.15 10.55 -8.72
CA PRO A 217 21.47 11.13 -8.51
C PRO A 217 21.47 12.67 -8.49
N ASP A 218 20.68 13.30 -9.34
CA ASP A 218 20.59 14.76 -9.41
C ASP A 218 19.76 15.34 -8.26
N LEU A 219 18.69 14.65 -7.85
CA LEU A 219 17.93 14.99 -6.65
C LEU A 219 18.80 14.91 -5.40
N GLU A 220 19.63 13.86 -5.27
CA GLU A 220 20.55 13.70 -4.14
C GLU A 220 21.63 14.78 -4.12
N LYS A 221 22.23 15.11 -5.27
CA LYS A 221 23.19 16.24 -5.37
C LYS A 221 22.54 17.56 -4.97
N LYS A 222 21.28 17.80 -5.33
CA LYS A 222 20.55 19.02 -4.94
C LYS A 222 20.22 19.03 -3.44
N ALA A 223 19.77 17.90 -2.91
CA ALA A 223 19.38 17.73 -1.52
C ALA A 223 20.56 17.81 -0.53
N TRP A 224 21.73 17.33 -0.97
CA TRP A 224 22.99 17.32 -0.22
C TRP A 224 24.14 17.76 -1.14
N PRO A 225 24.37 19.08 -1.32
CA PRO A 225 25.27 19.62 -2.35
C PRO A 225 26.75 19.41 -2.11
N THR A 226 27.19 19.20 -0.86
CA THR A 226 28.60 19.00 -0.53
C THR A 226 28.91 17.54 -0.23
N ASP A 227 30.16 17.13 -0.47
CA ASP A 227 30.63 15.78 -0.13
C ASP A 227 30.49 15.48 1.36
N HIS A 228 30.74 16.47 2.21
CA HIS A 228 30.57 16.33 3.65
C HIS A 228 29.12 15.97 4.03
N LEU A 229 28.12 16.65 3.43
CA LEU A 229 26.70 16.36 3.69
C LEU A 229 26.31 14.97 3.17
N ARG A 230 26.78 14.58 1.98
CA ARG A 230 26.53 13.25 1.41
C ARG A 230 27.13 12.14 2.27
N LYS A 231 28.39 12.28 2.70
CA LYS A 231 29.06 11.32 3.59
C LYS A 231 28.36 11.20 4.95
N LYS A 232 27.92 12.33 5.52
CA LYS A 232 27.13 12.32 6.77
C LYS A 232 25.83 11.55 6.59
N ARG A 233 25.10 11.79 5.49
CA ARG A 233 23.88 11.07 5.16
C ARG A 233 24.14 9.57 4.99
N GLU A 234 25.13 9.21 4.19
CA GLU A 234 25.50 7.81 3.94
C GLU A 234 25.85 7.07 5.24
N HIS A 235 26.62 7.70 6.12
CA HIS A 235 26.92 7.15 7.44
C HIS A 235 25.64 6.88 8.26
N MET A 236 24.70 7.83 8.26
CA MET A 236 23.42 7.65 8.96
C MET A 236 22.57 6.53 8.33
N MET A 237 22.55 6.42 7.00
CA MET A 237 21.87 5.33 6.30
C MET A 237 22.46 3.97 6.69
N ASN A 238 23.80 3.84 6.64
CA ASN A 238 24.49 2.59 6.96
C ASN A 238 24.39 2.22 8.44
N LYS A 239 24.27 3.21 9.33
CA LYS A 239 24.01 2.97 10.77
C LYS A 239 22.66 2.30 10.99
N TYR A 240 21.62 2.78 10.31
CA TYR A 240 20.23 2.41 10.62
C TYR A 240 19.58 1.42 9.66
N PHE A 241 20.12 1.24 8.47
CA PHE A 241 19.60 0.36 7.45
C PHE A 241 20.67 -0.62 6.99
N THR A 242 20.24 -1.84 6.69
CA THR A 242 21.09 -2.79 5.97
C THR A 242 21.18 -2.39 4.50
N ASN A 243 22.19 -2.91 3.80
CA ASN A 243 22.31 -2.74 2.34
C ASN A 243 21.37 -3.67 1.55
N VAL A 244 20.55 -4.48 2.23
CA VAL A 244 19.57 -5.36 1.60
C VAL A 244 18.27 -4.60 1.39
N TYR A 245 17.77 -4.64 0.16
CA TYR A 245 16.46 -4.13 -0.20
C TYR A 245 15.75 -5.07 -1.16
N ARG A 246 14.42 -5.03 -1.15
CA ARG A 246 13.54 -5.71 -2.11
C ARG A 246 12.70 -4.66 -2.84
N ASP A 247 12.57 -4.85 -4.15
CA ASP A 247 11.84 -3.96 -5.05
C ASP A 247 10.69 -4.73 -5.70
N ASP A 248 9.47 -4.42 -5.28
CA ASP A 248 8.24 -5.05 -5.74
C ASP A 248 7.46 -4.07 -6.65
N VAL A 249 7.03 -4.50 -7.84
CA VAL A 249 6.29 -3.63 -8.78
C VAL A 249 4.94 -4.25 -9.11
N TYR A 250 3.89 -3.49 -8.80
CA TYR A 250 2.51 -3.88 -9.00
C TYR A 250 1.76 -2.90 -9.90
N THR A 251 0.70 -3.40 -10.54
CA THR A 251 -0.38 -2.58 -11.08
C THR A 251 -1.48 -2.42 -10.03
N PHE A 252 -1.75 -1.19 -9.62
CA PHE A 252 -2.96 -0.81 -8.87
C PHE A 252 -4.18 -0.90 -9.78
N VAL A 253 -5.23 -1.59 -9.35
CA VAL A 253 -6.46 -1.80 -10.14
C VAL A 253 -7.53 -0.79 -9.72
N SER A 254 -7.62 0.33 -10.43
CA SER A 254 -8.58 1.40 -10.12
C SER A 254 -10.03 0.99 -10.30
N GLY A 255 -10.30 0.07 -11.24
CA GLY A 255 -11.64 -0.47 -11.43
C GLY A 255 -12.18 -1.24 -10.22
N LEU A 256 -11.32 -1.56 -9.25
CA LEU A 256 -11.63 -2.23 -7.99
C LEU A 256 -11.24 -1.37 -6.77
N SER A 257 -11.18 -0.04 -6.92
CA SER A 257 -10.82 0.87 -5.83
C SER A 257 -12.01 1.53 -5.13
N LYS A 258 -11.83 1.77 -3.83
CA LYS A 258 -12.62 2.70 -3.01
C LYS A 258 -11.78 3.93 -2.68
#